data_AF-L9KUN8-F1
#
_entry.id   AF-L9KUN8-F1
#
_cell.length_a   1.000
_cell.length_b   1.000
_cell.length_c   1.000
_cell.angle_alpha   90.00
_cell.angle_beta   90.00
_cell.angle_gamma   90.00
#
_symmetry.space_group_name_H-M   'P 1'
#
loop_
_entity.id
_entity.type
_entity.pdbx_description
1 polymer ?
#
loop_
_entity_poly.entity_id
_entity_poly.type
_entity_poly.pdbx_seq_one_letter_code
_entity_poly.pdbx_strand_id
1 'polypeptide(L)'
;MVVEAMASEIEKMLSEQLCGCWKQCPFCGAICTNTIPTHDGDHSVPFHRSKAVYGWKWYKTDKFSVDFCTSSVASDNYFRLSDDRRIPYKTYRQAGGDYATWSITPDSSLQPYWKWFVCHFRSKLEEKYEKKFTGLGKIPDSWTKITKEDVLNDLKRQ
;
A
#
# COMPACT_ATOMS: atom_id res chain seq x y z
N MET A 1 -7.28 -37.53 7.14
CA MET A 1 -7.90 -37.39 8.48
C MET A 1 -7.30 -36.24 9.30
N VAL A 2 -6.07 -36.31 9.85
CA VAL A 2 -5.51 -35.23 10.70
C VAL A 2 -5.18 -33.95 9.90
N VAL A 3 -4.57 -34.09 8.73
CA VAL A 3 -4.22 -32.96 7.86
C VAL A 3 -5.45 -32.24 7.31
N GLU A 4 -6.52 -32.97 6.99
CA GLU A 4 -7.79 -32.39 6.50
C GLU A 4 -8.53 -31.64 7.61
N ALA A 5 -8.52 -32.16 8.84
CA ALA A 5 -9.08 -31.46 9.99
C ALA A 5 -8.31 -30.16 10.28
N MET A 6 -6.97 -30.20 10.25
CA MET A 6 -6.14 -28.99 10.40
C MET A 6 -6.36 -27.98 9.28
N ALA A 7 -6.47 -28.43 8.04
CA ALA A 7 -6.73 -27.56 6.90
C ALA A 7 -8.10 -26.86 7.02
N SER A 8 -9.13 -27.59 7.44
CA SER A 8 -10.48 -27.04 7.66
C SER A 8 -10.52 -25.98 8.77
N GLU A 9 -9.80 -26.20 9.86
CA GLU A 9 -9.73 -25.24 10.96
C GLU A 9 -8.95 -23.98 10.57
N ILE A 10 -7.84 -24.12 9.83
CA ILE A 10 -7.11 -23.00 9.25
C ILE A 10 -7.99 -22.23 8.25
N GLU A 11 -8.71 -22.93 7.38
CA GLU A 11 -9.61 -22.33 6.41
C GLU A 11 -10.72 -21.52 7.11
N LYS A 12 -11.32 -22.08 8.16
CA LYS A 12 -12.33 -21.37 8.96
C LYS A 12 -11.76 -20.13 9.63
N MET A 13 -10.61 -20.24 10.30
CA MET A 13 -9.94 -19.10 10.94
C MET A 13 -9.58 -18.02 9.92
N LEU A 14 -9.01 -18.40 8.77
CA LEU A 14 -8.69 -17.47 7.70
C LEU A 14 -9.95 -16.83 7.13
N SER A 15 -11.01 -17.61 6.90
CA SER A 15 -12.29 -17.10 6.40
C SER A 15 -12.93 -16.09 7.35
N GLU A 16 -12.91 -16.35 8.66
CA GLU A 16 -13.38 -15.42 9.69
C GLU A 16 -12.51 -14.15 9.79
N GLN A 17 -11.21 -14.23 9.53
CA GLN A 17 -10.32 -13.05 9.47
C GLN A 17 -10.46 -12.30 8.13
N LEU A 18 -10.81 -13.00 7.06
CA LEU A 18 -10.95 -12.48 5.70
C LEU A 18 -12.40 -12.10 5.36
N CYS A 19 -13.38 -12.30 6.25
CA CYS A 19 -14.77 -11.89 6.01
C CYS A 19 -15.02 -10.40 6.26
N GLY A 20 -13.97 -9.64 6.61
CA GLY A 20 -14.05 -8.20 6.88
C GLY A 20 -14.22 -7.32 5.64
N CYS A 21 -13.87 -6.06 5.79
CA CYS A 21 -13.97 -5.06 4.74
C CYS A 21 -12.93 -5.28 3.64
N TRP A 22 -13.40 -5.44 2.40
CA TRP A 22 -12.54 -5.64 1.22
C TRP A 22 -12.23 -4.37 0.45
N LYS A 23 -12.64 -3.20 0.95
CA LYS A 23 -12.34 -1.93 0.30
C LYS A 23 -10.83 -1.71 0.26
N GLN A 24 -10.34 -1.20 -0.85
CA GLN A 24 -8.92 -0.95 -1.09
C GLN A 24 -8.60 0.54 -1.08
N CYS A 25 -7.46 0.90 -0.51
CA CYS A 25 -6.95 2.27 -0.54
C CYS A 25 -6.73 2.67 -1.99
N PRO A 26 -7.26 3.80 -2.47
CA PRO A 26 -7.16 4.15 -3.89
C PRO A 26 -5.71 4.45 -4.33
N PHE A 27 -4.82 4.76 -3.38
CA PHE A 27 -3.41 5.05 -3.68
C PHE A 27 -2.51 3.82 -3.62
N CYS A 28 -2.56 3.04 -2.55
CA CYS A 28 -1.64 1.91 -2.39
C CYS A 28 -2.33 0.55 -2.53
N GLY A 29 -3.66 0.49 -2.65
CA GLY A 29 -4.43 -0.75 -2.73
C GLY A 29 -4.40 -1.60 -1.46
N ALA A 30 -3.95 -1.06 -0.33
CA ALA A 30 -4.03 -1.77 0.95
C ALA A 30 -5.50 -2.04 1.30
N ILE A 31 -5.80 -3.22 1.84
CA ILE A 31 -7.16 -3.64 2.17
C ILE A 31 -7.50 -3.11 3.56
N CYS A 32 -8.69 -2.56 3.73
CA CYS A 32 -9.16 -2.07 5.02
C CYS A 32 -9.07 -3.16 6.10
N THR A 33 -8.57 -2.80 7.28
CA THR A 33 -8.40 -3.76 8.39
C THR A 33 -9.64 -3.91 9.27
N ASN A 34 -10.76 -3.29 8.89
CA ASN A 34 -12.00 -3.45 9.65
C ASN A 34 -12.57 -4.85 9.40
N THR A 35 -12.83 -5.60 10.47
CA THR A 35 -13.32 -6.98 10.43
C THR A 35 -14.82 -7.08 10.16
N ILE A 36 -15.53 -5.95 10.08
CA ILE A 36 -16.96 -5.89 9.79
C ILE A 36 -17.15 -5.56 8.29
N PRO A 37 -17.81 -6.44 7.51
CA PRO A 37 -18.20 -6.13 6.14
C PRO A 37 -19.15 -4.93 6.09
N THR A 38 -18.97 -4.05 5.09
CA THR A 38 -19.83 -2.87 4.87
C THR A 38 -19.98 -2.00 6.13
N HIS A 39 -18.90 -1.84 6.89
CA HIS A 39 -18.90 -1.00 8.09
C HIS A 39 -19.12 0.48 7.77
N ASP A 40 -19.71 1.19 8.73
CA ASP A 40 -19.80 2.65 8.72
C ASP A 40 -18.44 3.31 9.01
N GLY A 41 -18.33 4.60 8.69
CA GLY A 41 -17.12 5.39 8.92
C GLY A 41 -16.05 5.20 7.84
N ASP A 42 -14.88 5.81 8.07
CA ASP A 42 -13.80 5.78 7.10
C ASP A 42 -13.07 4.43 7.06
N HIS A 43 -12.69 4.01 5.86
CA HIS A 43 -11.77 2.92 5.65
C HIS A 43 -10.35 3.36 6.05
N SER A 44 -9.61 2.47 6.70
CA SER A 44 -8.24 2.74 7.11
C SER A 44 -7.43 1.45 7.21
N VAL A 45 -6.11 1.62 7.30
CA VAL A 45 -5.14 0.58 7.62
C VAL A 45 -4.10 1.18 8.57
N PRO A 46 -3.51 0.39 9.48
CA PRO A 46 -2.44 0.88 10.36
C PRO A 46 -1.17 1.22 9.58
N PHE A 47 -0.88 0.45 8.52
CA PHE A 47 0.30 0.66 7.68
C PHE A 47 -0.10 0.62 6.21
N HIS A 48 0.13 1.73 5.52
CA HIS A 48 0.01 1.78 4.06
C HIS A 48 1.16 1.02 3.41
N ARG A 49 1.12 0.88 2.08
CA ARG A 49 2.24 0.30 1.31
C ARG A 49 2.77 1.30 0.30
N SER A 50 3.98 1.06 -0.21
CA SER A 50 4.51 1.86 -1.31
C SER A 50 3.54 1.78 -2.50
N LYS A 51 3.23 2.91 -3.13
CA LYS A 51 2.29 2.94 -4.26
C LYS A 51 2.80 2.14 -5.47
N ALA A 52 4.11 1.88 -5.56
CA ALA A 52 4.71 1.01 -6.57
C ALA A 52 4.12 -0.41 -6.54
N VAL A 53 3.74 -0.92 -5.36
CA VAL A 53 3.09 -2.24 -5.20
C VAL A 53 1.75 -2.27 -5.94
N TYR A 54 1.06 -1.13 -6.02
CA TYR A 54 -0.20 -0.95 -6.73
C TYR A 54 -0.04 -0.35 -8.13
N GLY A 55 1.20 -0.26 -8.62
CA GLY A 55 1.47 0.17 -9.99
C GLY A 55 1.41 1.68 -10.23
N TRP A 56 1.41 2.53 -9.21
CA TRP A 56 1.42 3.98 -9.45
C TRP A 56 2.71 4.44 -10.11
N LYS A 57 2.59 5.48 -10.94
CA LYS A 57 3.70 6.05 -11.72
C LYS A 57 3.67 7.57 -11.68
N TRP A 58 4.81 8.18 -11.96
CA TRP A 58 4.90 9.61 -12.21
C TRP A 58 4.18 9.98 -13.51
N TYR A 59 3.44 11.09 -13.50
CA TYR A 59 2.59 11.53 -14.61
C TYR A 59 3.36 11.59 -15.94
N LYS A 60 2.78 11.05 -17.00
CA LYS A 60 3.37 10.98 -18.35
C LYS A 60 4.74 10.29 -18.45
N THR A 61 5.10 9.47 -17.46
CA THR A 61 6.31 8.64 -17.52
C THR A 61 5.97 7.15 -17.38
N ASP A 62 6.96 6.29 -17.59
CA ASP A 62 6.96 4.86 -17.25
C ASP A 62 7.62 4.60 -15.88
N LYS A 63 7.86 5.63 -15.07
CA LYS A 63 8.63 5.52 -13.81
C LYS A 63 7.69 5.32 -12.63
N PHE A 64 7.93 4.30 -11.82
CA PHE A 64 7.14 4.06 -10.61
C PHE A 64 7.16 5.25 -9.64
N SER A 65 6.09 5.44 -8.87
CA SER A 65 6.14 6.22 -7.63
C SER A 65 6.41 5.26 -6.47
N VAL A 66 7.53 5.46 -5.77
CA VAL A 66 7.88 4.66 -4.58
C VAL A 66 7.28 5.22 -3.30
N ASP A 67 6.60 6.35 -3.38
CA ASP A 67 6.07 7.08 -2.22
C ASP A 67 5.04 6.26 -1.44
N PHE A 68 4.90 6.60 -0.16
CA PHE A 68 3.84 6.08 0.69
C PHE A 68 2.69 7.09 0.77
N CYS A 69 1.48 6.58 1.06
CA CYS A 69 0.29 7.43 1.19
C CYS A 69 0.48 8.49 2.27
N THR A 70 1.02 8.08 3.43
CA THR A 70 1.25 8.92 4.60
C THR A 70 2.22 10.07 4.32
N SER A 71 3.34 9.80 3.64
CA SER A 71 4.26 10.85 3.18
C SER A 71 3.65 11.74 2.11
N SER A 72 2.79 11.19 1.25
CA SER A 72 2.14 11.96 0.18
C SER A 72 1.16 12.98 0.74
N VAL A 73 0.29 12.58 1.67
CA VAL A 73 -0.66 13.50 2.32
C VAL A 73 0.00 14.54 3.21
N ALA A 74 1.27 14.33 3.60
CA ALA A 74 2.10 15.32 4.29
C ALA A 74 2.78 16.33 3.34
N SER A 75 2.87 16.04 2.05
CA SER A 75 3.62 16.82 1.05
C SER A 75 2.76 17.84 0.31
N ASP A 76 3.39 18.79 -0.38
CA ASP A 76 2.74 19.70 -1.33
C ASP A 76 2.59 19.09 -2.74
N ASN A 77 2.78 17.78 -2.87
CA ASN A 77 2.61 17.09 -4.14
C ASN A 77 1.12 16.93 -4.51
N TYR A 78 0.92 16.58 -5.77
CA TYR A 78 -0.39 16.39 -6.37
C TYR A 78 -0.49 14.99 -6.98
N PHE A 79 -1.69 14.41 -6.96
CA PHE A 79 -2.03 13.31 -7.84
C PHE A 79 -2.96 13.79 -8.95
N ARG A 80 -3.12 12.94 -9.96
CA ARG A 80 -4.09 13.15 -11.03
C ARG A 80 -5.13 12.06 -11.03
N LEU A 81 -6.37 12.47 -11.29
CA LEU A 81 -7.47 11.58 -11.59
C LEU A 81 -7.42 11.15 -13.06
N SER A 82 -8.28 10.18 -13.42
CA SER A 82 -8.42 9.70 -14.80
C SER A 82 -8.88 10.78 -15.79
N ASP A 83 -9.58 11.80 -15.29
CA ASP A 83 -10.03 12.98 -16.05
C ASP A 83 -8.99 14.12 -16.07
N ASP A 84 -7.73 13.81 -15.76
CA ASP A 84 -6.58 14.73 -15.72
C ASP A 84 -6.63 15.84 -14.65
N ARG A 85 -7.69 15.92 -13.82
CA ARG A 85 -7.74 16.86 -12.70
C ARG A 85 -6.60 16.62 -11.73
N ARG A 86 -5.89 17.69 -11.37
CA ARG A 86 -4.85 17.67 -10.32
C ARG A 86 -5.46 17.99 -8.97
N ILE A 87 -5.19 17.13 -7.99
CA ILE A 87 -5.67 17.30 -6.62
C ILE A 87 -4.45 17.25 -5.69
N PRO A 88 -4.27 18.24 -4.79
CA PRO A 88 -3.25 18.16 -3.75
C PRO A 88 -3.46 16.91 -2.89
N TYR A 89 -2.39 16.20 -2.56
CA TYR A 89 -2.52 15.06 -1.65
C TYR A 89 -3.06 15.48 -0.28
N LYS A 90 -2.75 16.69 0.21
CA LYS A 90 -3.30 17.24 1.46
C LYS A 90 -4.82 17.36 1.48
N THR A 91 -5.46 17.50 0.32
CA THR A 91 -6.91 17.64 0.19
C THR A 91 -7.53 16.50 -0.63
N TYR A 92 -6.87 15.33 -0.64
CA TYR A 92 -7.24 14.19 -1.49
C TYR A 92 -8.73 13.81 -1.43
N ARG A 93 -9.37 13.97 -0.28
CA ARG A 93 -10.81 13.67 -0.10
C ARG A 93 -11.72 14.47 -1.04
N GLN A 94 -11.28 15.65 -1.51
CA GLN A 94 -12.02 16.43 -2.52
C GLN A 94 -12.15 15.72 -3.87
N ALA A 95 -11.37 14.65 -4.11
CA ALA A 95 -11.52 13.80 -5.29
C ALA A 95 -12.84 13.01 -5.31
N GLY A 96 -13.52 12.84 -4.17
CA GLY A 96 -14.76 12.08 -4.07
C GLY A 96 -14.54 10.56 -4.18
N GLY A 97 -15.65 9.82 -4.24
CA GLY A 97 -15.63 8.35 -4.34
C GLY A 97 -14.80 7.68 -3.23
N ASP A 98 -14.01 6.68 -3.60
CA ASP A 98 -13.15 5.97 -2.65
C ASP A 98 -12.08 6.88 -2.01
N TYR A 99 -11.71 8.02 -2.61
CA TYR A 99 -10.77 8.93 -1.97
C TYR A 99 -11.40 9.64 -0.76
N ALA A 100 -12.70 9.93 -0.80
CA ALA A 100 -13.37 10.66 0.28
C ALA A 100 -13.64 9.78 1.51
N THR A 101 -13.76 8.46 1.32
CA THR A 101 -14.13 7.48 2.36
C THR A 101 -12.92 6.81 3.02
N TRP A 102 -11.70 7.19 2.64
CA TRP A 102 -10.48 6.67 3.25
C TRP A 102 -9.86 7.68 4.20
N SER A 103 -9.46 7.22 5.38
CA SER A 103 -8.64 8.00 6.33
C SER A 103 -7.17 7.64 6.17
N ILE A 104 -6.38 8.62 5.76
CA ILE A 104 -4.93 8.51 5.57
C ILE A 104 -4.29 9.64 6.37
N THR A 105 -3.58 9.29 7.43
CA THR A 105 -2.88 10.24 8.27
C THR A 105 -1.40 10.32 7.89
N PRO A 106 -0.78 11.51 7.95
CA PRO A 106 0.67 11.62 7.96
C PRO A 106 1.26 10.76 9.08
N ASP A 107 2.32 10.02 8.77
CA ASP A 107 3.11 9.29 9.76
C ASP A 107 4.60 9.36 9.42
N SER A 108 5.43 8.96 10.37
CA SER A 108 6.88 8.80 10.21
C SER A 108 7.30 7.34 10.36
N SER A 109 6.38 6.40 10.10
CA SER A 109 6.67 4.98 10.27
C SER A 109 7.72 4.52 9.27
N LEU A 110 8.66 3.66 9.72
CA LEU A 110 9.77 3.23 8.87
C LEU A 110 9.33 2.28 7.76
N GLN A 111 8.30 1.48 8.00
CA GLN A 111 7.72 0.51 7.06
C GLN A 111 8.78 -0.34 6.33
N PRO A 112 9.74 -0.96 7.06
CA PRO A 112 10.86 -1.67 6.44
C PRO A 112 10.39 -2.85 5.59
N TYR A 113 9.29 -3.50 5.97
CA TYR A 113 8.68 -4.57 5.17
C TYR A 113 8.38 -4.13 3.73
N TRP A 114 7.65 -3.02 3.55
CA TRP A 114 7.25 -2.56 2.21
C TRP A 114 8.43 -2.02 1.40
N LYS A 115 9.42 -1.41 2.07
CA LYS A 115 10.66 -0.97 1.43
C LYS A 115 11.46 -2.17 0.92
N TRP A 116 11.64 -3.17 1.78
CA TRP A 116 12.28 -4.44 1.44
C TRP A 116 11.51 -5.17 0.33
N PHE A 117 10.18 -5.22 0.39
CA PHE A 117 9.32 -5.87 -0.60
C PHE A 117 9.56 -5.29 -2.00
N VAL A 118 9.57 -3.96 -2.12
CA VAL A 118 9.82 -3.27 -3.41
C VAL A 118 11.22 -3.59 -3.93
N CYS A 119 12.24 -3.62 -3.08
CA CYS A 119 13.59 -4.03 -3.47
C CYS A 119 13.66 -5.50 -3.92
N HIS A 120 13.07 -6.39 -3.13
CA HIS A 120 13.16 -7.84 -3.32
C HIS A 120 12.37 -8.31 -4.55
N PHE A 121 11.19 -7.72 -4.79
CA PHE A 121 10.31 -8.06 -5.90
C PHE A 121 10.39 -7.07 -7.07
N ARG A 122 11.45 -6.26 -7.13
CA ARG A 122 11.64 -5.20 -8.14
C ARG A 122 11.33 -5.68 -9.56
N SER A 123 12.01 -6.73 -10.02
CA SER A 123 11.86 -7.21 -11.40
C SER A 123 10.44 -7.70 -11.70
N LYS A 124 9.78 -8.35 -10.72
CA LYS A 124 8.39 -8.80 -10.86
C LYS A 124 7.41 -7.64 -10.94
N LEU A 125 7.68 -6.54 -10.22
CA LEU A 125 6.88 -5.32 -10.31
C LEU A 125 7.08 -4.64 -11.68
N GLU A 126 8.32 -4.51 -12.14
CA GLU A 126 8.66 -3.94 -13.46
C GLU A 126 7.99 -4.72 -14.59
N GLU A 127 8.03 -6.06 -14.54
CA GLU A 127 7.36 -6.96 -15.49
C GLU A 127 5.83 -6.78 -15.45
N LYS A 128 5.22 -6.90 -14.27
CA LYS A 128 3.76 -6.86 -14.11
C LYS A 128 3.13 -5.56 -14.62
N TYR A 129 3.79 -4.43 -14.39
CA TYR A 129 3.21 -3.12 -14.66
C TYR A 129 3.85 -2.38 -15.84
N GLU A 130 4.82 -2.99 -16.52
CA GLU A 130 5.57 -2.41 -17.65
C GLU A 130 6.14 -1.02 -17.33
N LYS A 131 6.72 -0.89 -16.14
CA LYS A 131 7.26 0.37 -15.57
C LYS A 131 8.66 0.13 -15.03
N LYS A 132 9.39 1.21 -14.72
CA LYS A 132 10.81 1.15 -14.36
C LYS A 132 11.10 1.89 -13.06
N PHE A 133 11.99 1.33 -12.24
CA PHE A 133 12.56 2.00 -11.07
C PHE A 133 13.80 2.82 -11.47
N THR A 134 13.59 3.87 -12.28
CA THR A 134 14.65 4.76 -12.76
C THR A 134 14.23 6.22 -12.68
N GLY A 135 15.20 7.15 -12.70
CA GLY A 135 14.93 8.59 -12.59
C GLY A 135 14.10 8.92 -11.35
N LEU A 136 12.96 9.59 -11.54
CA LEU A 136 12.02 9.93 -10.46
C LEU A 136 11.47 8.71 -9.70
N GLY A 137 11.49 7.52 -10.32
CA GLY A 137 11.06 6.27 -9.70
C GLY A 137 12.21 5.44 -9.15
N LYS A 138 13.43 5.98 -9.08
CA LYS A 138 14.59 5.23 -8.55
C LYS A 138 14.31 4.85 -7.08
N ILE A 139 14.48 3.56 -6.78
CA ILE A 139 14.45 3.09 -5.39
C ILE A 139 15.63 3.71 -4.63
N PRO A 140 15.41 4.34 -3.46
CA PRO A 140 16.50 4.89 -2.67
C PRO A 140 17.52 3.82 -2.26
N ASP A 141 18.81 4.14 -2.34
CA ASP A 141 19.90 3.20 -2.00
C ASP A 141 19.88 2.77 -0.53
N SER A 142 19.18 3.50 0.34
CA SER A 142 18.96 3.09 1.73
C SER A 142 18.00 1.90 1.86
N TRP A 143 17.06 1.72 0.92
CA TRP A 143 16.12 0.60 0.97
C TRP A 143 16.79 -0.72 0.62
N THR A 144 17.79 -0.69 -0.26
CA THR A 144 18.55 -1.89 -0.67
C THR A 144 19.42 -2.44 0.45
N LYS A 145 19.62 -1.68 1.54
CA LYS A 145 20.37 -2.11 2.73
C LYS A 145 19.50 -2.80 3.78
N ILE A 146 18.17 -2.73 3.63
CA ILE A 146 17.23 -3.37 4.56
C ILE A 146 17.34 -4.88 4.35
N THR A 147 17.59 -5.62 5.43
CA THR A 147 17.67 -7.08 5.39
C THR A 147 16.34 -7.73 5.77
N LYS A 148 16.19 -9.01 5.42
CA LYS A 148 15.03 -9.80 5.89
C LYS A 148 14.97 -9.85 7.42
N GLU A 149 16.12 -9.88 8.09
CA GLU A 149 16.20 -9.93 9.55
C GLU A 149 15.72 -8.61 10.17
N ASP A 150 16.08 -7.46 9.59
CA ASP A 150 15.55 -6.15 10.01
C ASP A 150 14.02 -6.11 9.92
N VAL A 151 13.47 -6.64 8.83
CA VAL A 151 12.03 -6.74 8.61
C VAL A 151 11.37 -7.63 9.66
N LEU A 152 11.92 -8.82 9.93
CA LEU A 152 11.37 -9.73 10.92
C LEU A 152 11.43 -9.15 12.34
N ASN A 153 12.52 -8.43 12.67
CA ASN A 153 12.67 -7.79 13.97
C ASN A 153 11.74 -6.59 14.14
N ASP A 154 11.47 -5.83 13.09
CA ASP A 154 10.46 -4.77 13.11
C ASP A 154 9.05 -5.33 13.29
N LEU A 155 8.69 -6.40 12.54
CA LEU A 155 7.38 -7.03 12.63
C LEU A 155 7.09 -7.65 14.01
N LYS A 156 8.11 -8.14 14.72
CA LYS A 156 7.97 -8.64 16.10
C LYS A 156 7.71 -7.54 17.14
N ARG A 157 7.98 -6.28 16.81
CA ARG A 157 7.81 -5.12 17.71
C ARG A 157 6.46 -4.43 17.53
N GLN A 158 5.69 -4.81 16.51
CA GLN A 158 4.34 -4.30 16.23
C GLN A 158 3.30 -5.15 16.95
#